data_AF-A0AAD6ARD8-F1
#
_entry.id   AF-A0AAD6ARD8-F1
#
_cell.length_a   1.000
_cell.length_b   1.000
_cell.length_c   1.000
_cell.angle_alpha   90.00
_cell.angle_beta   90.00
_cell.angle_gamma   90.00
#
_symmetry.space_group_name_H-M   'P 1'
#
loop_
_entity.id
_entity.type
_entity.pdbx_description
1 polymer ?
#
loop_
_entity_poly.entity_id
_entity_poly.type
_entity_poly.pdbx_seq_one_letter_code
_entity_poly.pdbx_strand_id
1 'polypeptide(L)'
;MAPALSDTSPDVLVARYNTALSLSLDSLAPLRSRTVSFLRPAPWFTSDLRTMKQTGRRLERLSRRTGLTVHRMALVDHVRSYKEALSKTAYYSSLITSQQNHPRSLFSTINRLLRPLPATHTAEAPDLCSKFLNFFQAKACIPSPESIIFTLEEHS
;
A
#
# COMPACT_ATOMS: atom_id res chain seq x y z
N MET A 1 61.74 11.42 4.23
CA MET A 1 60.83 11.09 5.35
C MET A 1 59.43 10.99 4.77
N ALA A 2 58.96 9.76 4.47
CA ALA A 2 57.68 9.54 3.77
C ALA A 2 56.52 9.51 4.78
N PRO A 3 55.35 10.10 4.48
CA PRO A 3 54.20 10.08 5.38
C PRO A 3 53.60 8.66 5.42
N ALA A 4 53.27 8.21 6.63
CA ALA A 4 52.71 6.88 6.86
C ALA A 4 51.35 6.73 6.16
N LEU A 5 51.24 5.69 5.33
CA LEU A 5 50.02 5.25 4.67
C LEU A 5 49.10 4.59 5.70
N SER A 6 48.40 5.39 6.53
CA SER A 6 47.32 4.90 7.41
C SER A 6 45.99 4.69 6.67
N ASP A 7 45.92 5.06 5.39
CA ASP A 7 44.71 5.06 4.57
C ASP A 7 44.27 3.68 4.04
N THR A 8 45.03 2.63 4.32
CA THR A 8 44.76 1.25 3.86
C THR A 8 44.44 0.28 5.00
N SER A 9 44.27 0.79 6.23
CA SER A 9 43.74 -0.05 7.31
C SER A 9 42.32 -0.52 6.94
N PRO A 10 42.02 -1.83 7.01
CA PRO A 10 40.71 -2.39 6.65
C PRO A 10 39.55 -1.67 7.34
N ASP A 11 39.74 -1.32 8.61
CA ASP A 11 38.72 -0.65 9.42
C ASP A 11 38.38 0.75 8.89
N VAL A 12 39.39 1.48 8.42
CA VAL A 12 39.23 2.83 7.84
C VAL A 12 38.49 2.75 6.50
N LEU A 13 38.80 1.74 5.69
CA LEU A 13 38.16 1.53 4.40
C LEU A 13 36.68 1.16 4.54
N VAL A 14 36.37 0.27 5.48
CA VAL A 14 35.00 -0.13 5.82
C VAL A 14 34.22 1.07 6.37
N ALA A 15 34.80 1.86 7.26
CA ALA A 15 34.17 3.06 7.79
C ALA A 15 33.83 4.05 6.66
N ARG A 16 34.79 4.35 5.77
CA ARG A 16 34.59 5.26 4.65
C ARG A 16 33.50 4.79 3.71
N TYR A 17 33.50 3.50 3.37
CA TYR A 17 32.48 2.89 2.53
C TYR A 17 31.07 3.03 3.14
N ASN A 18 30.91 2.65 4.41
CA ASN A 18 29.64 2.73 5.11
C ASN A 18 29.14 4.19 5.20
N THR A 19 30.04 5.14 5.49
CA THR A 19 29.66 6.56 5.52
C THR A 19 29.19 7.08 4.16
N ALA A 20 29.87 6.70 3.08
CA ALA A 20 29.50 7.12 1.73
C ALA A 20 28.12 6.56 1.31
N LEU A 21 27.85 5.31 1.66
CA LEU A 21 26.54 4.69 1.44
C LEU A 21 25.43 5.37 2.25
N SER A 22 25.67 5.63 3.54
CA SER A 22 24.69 6.31 4.39
C SER A 22 24.36 7.71 3.85
N LEU A 23 25.38 8.50 3.50
CA LEU A 23 25.16 9.85 2.94
C LEU A 23 24.40 9.79 1.60
N SER A 24 24.70 8.81 0.76
CA SER A 24 24.00 8.61 -0.51
C SER A 24 22.55 8.19 -0.29
N LEU A 25 22.28 7.31 0.68
CA LEU A 25 20.92 6.92 1.08
C LEU A 25 20.14 8.09 1.65
N ASP A 26 20.73 8.90 2.52
CA ASP A 26 20.08 10.06 3.11
C ASP A 26 19.75 11.13 2.05
N SER A 27 20.63 11.29 1.04
CA SER A 27 20.40 12.22 -0.08
C SER A 27 19.32 11.73 -1.04
N LEU A 28 19.35 10.45 -1.44
CA LEU A 28 18.46 9.92 -2.47
C LEU A 28 17.11 9.44 -1.91
N ALA A 29 17.10 8.96 -0.68
CA ALA A 29 15.96 8.33 -0.01
C ALA A 29 15.91 8.71 1.48
N PRO A 30 15.71 10.01 1.81
CA PRO A 30 15.68 10.45 3.19
C PRO A 30 14.60 9.71 3.98
N LEU A 31 14.96 9.24 5.18
CA LEU A 31 14.04 8.55 6.06
C LEU A 31 12.92 9.51 6.49
N ARG A 32 11.70 9.29 5.97
CA ARG A 32 10.51 10.07 6.34
C ARG A 32 9.54 9.19 7.10
N SER A 33 9.42 9.42 8.40
CA SER A 33 8.36 8.82 9.21
C SER A 33 7.02 9.49 8.88
N ARG A 34 6.01 8.70 8.54
CA ARG A 34 4.62 9.17 8.40
C ARG A 34 3.74 8.46 9.42
N THR A 35 2.92 9.23 10.12
CA THR A 35 1.87 8.66 10.97
C THR A 35 0.77 8.10 10.08
N VAL A 36 0.61 6.78 10.07
CA VAL A 36 -0.50 6.09 9.41
C VAL A 36 -1.60 5.84 10.43
N SER A 37 -2.78 6.43 10.21
CA SER A 37 -3.97 6.09 10.97
C SER A 37 -4.60 4.83 10.38
N PHE A 38 -4.57 3.72 11.11
CA PHE A 38 -5.35 2.54 10.76
C PHE A 38 -6.81 2.77 11.18
N LEU A 39 -7.55 3.58 10.42
CA LEU A 39 -9.01 3.50 10.44
C LEU A 39 -9.36 2.06 10.09
N ARG A 40 -10.06 1.32 10.96
CA ARG A 40 -10.57 -0.01 10.61
C ARG A 40 -11.79 0.20 9.73
N PRO A 41 -11.69 0.12 8.39
CA PRO A 41 -12.82 0.47 7.53
C PRO A 41 -13.90 -0.62 7.55
N ALA A 42 -13.60 -1.79 8.15
CA ALA A 42 -14.48 -2.94 8.23
C ALA A 42 -14.30 -3.67 9.59
N PRO A 43 -14.94 -3.19 10.67
CA PRO A 43 -14.89 -3.84 11.99
C PRO A 43 -15.50 -5.25 11.98
N TRP A 44 -16.38 -5.56 11.02
CA TRP A 44 -16.95 -6.88 10.77
C TRP A 44 -15.98 -7.85 10.05
N PHE A 45 -14.80 -7.39 9.61
CA PHE A 45 -13.83 -8.22 8.91
C PHE A 45 -12.81 -8.86 9.88
N THR A 46 -13.20 -10.00 10.44
CA THR A 46 -12.48 -10.74 11.49
C THR A 46 -11.19 -11.41 10.99
N SER A 47 -10.36 -11.91 11.91
CA SER A 47 -9.19 -12.74 11.60
C SER A 47 -9.57 -13.98 10.79
N ASP A 48 -10.69 -14.60 11.11
CA ASP A 48 -11.14 -15.85 10.47
C ASP A 48 -11.54 -15.59 9.02
N LEU A 49 -12.18 -14.45 8.75
CA LEU A 49 -12.43 -14.03 7.37
C LEU A 49 -11.13 -13.75 6.59
N ARG A 50 -10.06 -13.28 7.26
CA ARG A 50 -8.74 -13.12 6.62
C ARG A 50 -8.12 -14.47 6.28
N THR A 51 -8.17 -15.44 7.20
CA THR A 51 -7.63 -16.78 6.95
C THR A 51 -8.39 -17.47 5.82
N MET A 52 -9.73 -17.41 5.84
CA MET A 52 -10.56 -17.90 4.74
C MET A 52 -10.24 -17.21 3.41
N LYS A 53 -10.06 -15.89 3.41
CA LYS A 53 -9.66 -15.18 2.18
C LYS A 53 -8.31 -15.66 1.65
N GLN A 54 -7.34 -15.92 2.54
CA GLN A 54 -6.02 -16.43 2.18
C GLN A 54 -6.10 -17.86 1.62
N THR A 55 -6.91 -18.74 2.22
CA THR A 55 -7.14 -20.10 1.71
C THR A 55 -7.81 -20.06 0.34
N GLY A 56 -8.78 -19.16 0.12
CA GLY A 56 -9.39 -18.92 -1.19
C GLY A 56 -8.34 -18.53 -2.25
N ARG A 57 -7.40 -17.63 -1.92
CA ARG A 57 -6.30 -17.27 -2.82
C ARG A 57 -5.33 -18.42 -3.09
N ARG A 58 -5.13 -19.32 -2.12
CA ARG A 58 -4.33 -20.54 -2.32
C ARG A 58 -5.03 -21.49 -3.29
N LEU A 59 -6.33 -21.72 -3.12
CA LEU A 59 -7.14 -22.56 -4.01
C LEU A 59 -7.22 -21.99 -5.42
N GLU A 60 -7.36 -20.67 -5.55
CA GLU A 60 -7.36 -19.98 -6.85
C GLU A 60 -6.04 -20.21 -7.59
N ARG A 61 -4.91 -20.00 -6.92
CA ARG A 61 -3.57 -20.26 -7.49
C ARG A 61 -3.38 -21.72 -7.85
N LEU A 62 -3.82 -22.64 -6.98
CA LEU A 62 -3.74 -24.08 -7.23
C LEU A 62 -4.56 -24.48 -8.46
N SER A 63 -5.81 -24.01 -8.55
CA SER A 63 -6.70 -24.26 -9.68
C SER A 63 -6.13 -23.73 -11.00
N ARG A 64 -5.55 -22.52 -11.01
CA ARG A 64 -4.88 -21.96 -12.19
C ARG A 64 -3.63 -22.74 -12.59
N ARG A 65 -2.83 -23.18 -11.63
CA ARG A 65 -1.58 -23.91 -11.89
C ARG A 65 -1.82 -25.30 -12.46
N THR A 66 -2.85 -25.98 -11.95
CA THR A 66 -3.06 -27.40 -12.22
C THR A 66 -4.10 -27.65 -13.31
N GLY A 67 -5.12 -26.80 -13.42
CA GLY A 67 -6.22 -26.99 -14.38
C GLY A 67 -7.17 -28.16 -14.05
N LEU A 68 -6.97 -28.89 -12.94
CA LEU A 68 -7.85 -30.01 -12.58
C LEU A 68 -9.24 -29.52 -12.13
N THR A 69 -10.27 -30.25 -12.54
CA THR A 69 -11.67 -30.03 -12.15
C THR A 69 -11.87 -30.08 -10.65
N VAL A 70 -11.23 -31.02 -9.94
CA VAL A 70 -11.33 -31.16 -8.48
C VAL A 70 -10.89 -29.87 -7.75
N HIS A 71 -9.81 -29.23 -8.20
CA HIS A 71 -9.35 -27.98 -7.59
C HIS A 71 -10.29 -26.80 -7.90
N ARG A 72 -10.91 -26.80 -9.08
CA ARG A 72 -11.93 -25.81 -9.43
C ARG A 72 -13.19 -25.98 -8.57
N MET A 73 -13.65 -27.22 -8.35
CA MET A 73 -14.78 -27.52 -7.46
C MET A 73 -14.48 -27.07 -6.03
N ALA A 74 -13.29 -27.40 -5.49
CA ALA A 74 -12.86 -26.96 -4.17
C ALA A 74 -12.85 -25.42 -4.04
N LEU A 75 -12.43 -24.70 -5.09
CA LEU A 75 -12.51 -23.23 -5.11
C LEU A 75 -13.95 -22.74 -5.06
N VAL A 76 -14.86 -23.33 -5.85
CA VAL A 76 -16.27 -22.95 -5.89
C VAL A 76 -16.94 -23.17 -4.52
N ASP A 77 -16.72 -24.33 -3.92
CA ASP A 77 -17.26 -24.65 -2.59
C ASP A 77 -16.71 -23.71 -1.53
N HIS A 78 -15.40 -23.45 -1.56
CA HIS A 78 -14.78 -22.48 -0.66
C HIS A 78 -15.37 -21.07 -0.83
N VAL A 79 -15.61 -20.62 -2.06
CA VAL A 79 -16.24 -19.31 -2.32
C VAL A 79 -17.66 -19.26 -1.75
N ARG A 80 -18.42 -20.36 -1.82
CA ARG A 80 -19.75 -20.46 -1.21
C ARG A 80 -19.66 -20.29 0.31
N SER A 81 -18.84 -21.09 0.98
CA SER A 81 -18.63 -21.00 2.43
C SER A 81 -18.09 -19.64 2.88
N TYR A 82 -17.19 -19.04 2.10
CA TYR A 82 -16.69 -17.69 2.38
C TYR A 82 -17.79 -16.63 2.29
N LYS A 83 -18.70 -16.71 1.32
CA LYS A 83 -19.83 -15.78 1.20
C LYS A 83 -20.79 -15.88 2.39
N GLU A 84 -21.05 -17.09 2.86
CA GLU A 84 -21.88 -17.34 4.04
C GLU A 84 -21.22 -16.77 5.30
N ALA A 85 -19.93 -17.05 5.51
CA ALA A 85 -19.17 -16.51 6.64
C ALA A 85 -19.00 -14.98 6.60
N LEU A 86 -18.93 -14.39 5.40
CA LEU A 86 -18.82 -12.93 5.20
C LEU A 86 -20.12 -12.18 5.56
N SER A 87 -21.17 -12.89 5.99
CA SER A 87 -22.41 -12.26 6.43
C SER A 87 -22.12 -11.17 7.47
N LYS A 88 -22.56 -9.96 7.15
CA LYS A 88 -22.43 -8.79 8.04
C LYS A 88 -23.58 -8.71 9.05
N THR A 89 -24.52 -9.67 9.00
CA THR A 89 -25.77 -9.63 9.78
C THR A 89 -25.48 -9.58 11.28
N ALA A 90 -24.67 -10.49 11.80
CA ALA A 90 -24.35 -10.54 13.23
C ALA A 90 -23.78 -9.22 13.77
N TYR A 91 -22.89 -8.58 13.00
CA TYR A 91 -22.31 -7.28 13.36
C TYR A 91 -23.35 -6.16 13.37
N TYR A 92 -24.17 -6.05 12.32
CA TYR A 92 -25.16 -4.99 12.27
C TYR A 92 -26.32 -5.22 13.23
N SER A 93 -26.71 -6.47 13.49
CA SER A 93 -27.68 -6.83 14.53
C SER A 93 -27.19 -6.38 15.91
N SER A 94 -25.95 -6.70 16.30
CA SER A 94 -25.41 -6.25 17.59
C SER A 94 -25.23 -4.73 17.66
N LEU A 95 -24.83 -4.09 16.55
CA LEU A 95 -24.74 -2.63 16.47
C LEU A 95 -26.10 -1.95 16.63
N ILE A 96 -27.16 -2.49 16.04
CA ILE A 96 -28.52 -1.96 16.18
C ILE A 96 -29.02 -2.14 17.61
N THR A 97 -28.85 -3.32 18.20
CA THR A 97 -29.26 -3.59 19.59
C THR A 97 -28.52 -2.70 20.59
N SER A 98 -27.22 -2.50 20.42
CA SER A 98 -26.42 -1.62 21.29
C SER A 98 -26.81 -0.13 21.18
N GLN A 99 -27.36 0.30 20.04
CA GLN A 99 -27.79 1.68 19.80
C GLN A 99 -29.29 1.91 20.00
N GLN A 100 -30.02 0.94 20.56
CA GLN A 100 -31.48 0.97 20.65
C GLN A 100 -32.04 2.19 21.40
N ASN A 101 -31.31 2.68 22.41
CA ASN A 101 -31.71 3.84 23.23
C ASN A 101 -31.19 5.19 22.66
N HIS A 102 -30.57 5.17 21.48
CA HIS A 102 -29.96 6.34 20.83
C HIS A 102 -30.51 6.53 19.41
N PRO A 103 -31.73 7.08 19.25
CA PRO A 103 -32.41 7.13 17.96
C PRO A 103 -31.60 7.85 16.88
N ARG A 104 -30.90 8.95 17.21
CA ARG A 104 -30.02 9.66 16.26
C ARG A 104 -28.93 8.75 15.67
N SER A 105 -28.25 7.99 16.53
CA SER A 105 -27.19 7.07 16.11
C SER A 105 -27.75 5.89 15.32
N LEU A 106 -28.89 5.34 15.75
CA LEU A 106 -29.59 4.25 15.06
C LEU A 106 -30.04 4.66 13.66
N PHE A 107 -30.75 5.79 13.53
CA PHE A 107 -31.16 6.32 12.23
C PHE A 107 -29.96 6.71 11.36
N SER A 108 -28.86 7.20 11.92
CA SER A 108 -27.61 7.45 11.18
C SER A 108 -27.02 6.15 10.62
N THR A 109 -26.93 5.10 11.44
CA THR A 109 -26.44 3.78 11.03
C THR A 109 -27.31 3.18 9.93
N ILE A 110 -28.65 3.23 10.07
CA ILE A 110 -29.60 2.77 9.05
C ILE A 110 -29.47 3.58 7.76
N ASN A 111 -29.41 4.91 7.86
CA ASN A 111 -29.22 5.76 6.70
C ASN A 111 -27.92 5.43 5.95
N ARG A 112 -26.83 5.14 6.67
CA ARG A 112 -25.55 4.72 6.07
C ARG A 112 -25.64 3.34 5.40
N LEU A 113 -26.46 2.43 5.91
CA LEU A 113 -26.69 1.12 5.31
C LEU A 113 -27.55 1.18 4.04
N LEU A 114 -28.57 2.05 4.06
CA LEU A 114 -29.57 2.14 2.99
C LEU A 114 -29.21 3.14 1.89
N ARG A 115 -28.46 4.20 2.20
CA ARG A 115 -27.90 5.07 1.15
C ARG A 115 -26.68 4.38 0.55
N PRO A 116 -26.70 4.07 -0.76
CA PRO A 116 -25.45 3.86 -1.47
C PRO A 116 -24.60 5.11 -1.22
N LEU A 117 -23.35 4.92 -0.80
CA LEU A 117 -22.39 6.02 -0.84
C LEU A 117 -22.49 6.59 -2.27
N PRO A 118 -22.76 7.89 -2.46
CA PRO A 118 -22.73 8.46 -3.81
C PRO A 118 -21.42 8.00 -4.39
N ALA A 119 -21.48 7.38 -5.56
CA ALA A 119 -20.30 6.85 -6.20
C ALA A 119 -19.27 7.98 -6.24
N THR A 120 -18.27 7.94 -5.36
CA THR A 120 -17.10 8.80 -5.43
C THR A 120 -16.20 8.27 -6.54
N HIS A 121 -16.80 7.76 -7.61
CA HIS A 121 -16.24 7.88 -8.93
C HIS A 121 -16.57 9.32 -9.32
N THR A 122 -15.80 10.26 -8.78
CA THR A 122 -15.42 11.40 -9.61
C THR A 122 -14.93 10.74 -10.89
N ALA A 123 -15.69 10.87 -11.98
CA ALA A 123 -15.22 10.51 -13.30
C ALA A 123 -13.82 11.12 -13.39
N GLU A 124 -12.79 10.28 -13.35
CA GLU A 124 -11.42 10.74 -13.27
C GLU A 124 -11.23 11.58 -14.52
N ALA A 125 -11.18 12.90 -14.34
CA ALA A 125 -10.90 13.80 -15.42
C ALA A 125 -9.59 13.29 -16.04
N PRO A 126 -9.48 13.15 -17.37
CA PRO A 126 -8.25 12.69 -18.03
C PRO A 126 -7.01 13.50 -17.58
N ASP A 127 -7.25 14.72 -17.12
CA ASP A 127 -6.31 15.62 -16.47
C ASP A 127 -5.59 15.02 -15.24
N LEU A 128 -6.22 14.17 -14.42
CA LEU A 128 -5.55 13.53 -13.26
C LEU A 128 -4.50 12.51 -13.71
N CYS A 129 -4.83 11.69 -14.71
CA CYS A 129 -3.90 10.70 -15.26
C CYS A 129 -2.70 11.38 -15.93
N SER A 130 -2.97 12.45 -16.70
CA SER A 130 -1.92 13.28 -17.29
C SER A 130 -1.03 13.95 -16.23
N LYS A 131 -1.62 14.52 -15.16
CA LYS A 131 -0.87 15.10 -14.04
C LYS A 131 -0.01 14.07 -13.32
N PHE A 132 -0.53 12.86 -13.13
CA PHE A 132 0.22 11.76 -12.53
C PHE A 132 1.42 11.37 -13.41
N LEU A 133 1.22 11.16 -14.71
CA LEU A 133 2.30 10.85 -15.65
C LEU A 133 3.38 11.94 -15.68
N ASN A 134 2.97 13.20 -15.77
CA ASN A 134 3.89 14.34 -15.80
C ASN A 134 4.73 14.44 -14.51
N PHE A 135 4.14 14.16 -13.34
CA PHE A 135 4.89 14.13 -12.08
C PHE A 135 6.04 13.12 -12.11
N PHE A 136 5.80 11.90 -12.61
CA PHE A 136 6.84 10.88 -12.69
C PHE A 136 7.86 11.15 -13.78
N GLN A 137 7.46 11.70 -14.92
CA GLN A 137 8.38 12.11 -15.97
C GLN A 137 9.33 13.21 -15.47
N ALA A 138 8.80 14.22 -14.78
CA ALA A 138 9.60 15.29 -14.18
C ALA A 138 10.57 14.76 -13.09
N LYS A 139 10.18 13.70 -12.35
CA LYS A 139 11.02 13.10 -11.31
C LYS A 139 12.04 12.08 -11.82
N ALA A 140 11.73 11.35 -12.89
CA ALA A 140 12.55 10.27 -13.44
C ALA A 140 13.57 10.78 -14.46
N CYS A 141 13.40 12.00 -14.98
CA CYS A 141 14.44 12.68 -15.74
C CYS A 141 15.55 13.12 -14.78
N ILE A 142 16.48 12.21 -14.52
CA ILE A 142 17.81 12.56 -14.01
C ILE A 142 18.39 13.49 -15.09
N PRO A 143 18.71 14.76 -14.79
CA PRO A 143 19.31 15.63 -15.79
C PRO A 143 20.56 14.94 -16.33
N SER A 144 20.66 14.83 -17.66
CA SER A 144 21.83 14.22 -18.29
C SER A 144 23.07 15.01 -17.84
N PRO A 145 24.22 14.35 -17.63
CA PRO A 145 25.44 15.01 -17.17
C PRO A 145 25.92 16.15 -18.10
N GLU A 146 25.38 16.27 -19.31
CA GLU A 146 25.70 17.36 -20.25
C GLU A 146 25.07 18.72 -19.87
N SER A 147 24.05 18.73 -19.00
CA SER A 147 23.38 19.98 -18.58
C SER A 147 23.99 20.63 -17.33
N ILE A 148 24.91 19.96 -16.63
CA ILE A 148 25.64 20.53 -15.49
C ILE A 148 26.82 21.38 -15.97
N ILE A 149 27.45 21.00 -17.09
CA ILE A 149 28.63 21.69 -17.64
C ILE A 149 28.27 23.10 -18.13
N PHE A 150 27.05 23.32 -18.64
CA PHE A 150 26.64 24.63 -19.15
C PHE A 150 26.40 25.69 -18.06
N THR A 151 26.26 25.30 -16.79
CA THR A 151 26.00 26.25 -15.69
C THR A 151 27.26 26.80 -14.99
N LEU A 152 28.46 26.36 -15.38
CA LEU A 152 29.73 26.84 -14.81
C LEU A 152 30.55 27.74 -15.75
N GLU A 153 30.06 28.05 -16.95
CA GLU A 153 30.76 28.91 -17.93
C GLU A 153 30.04 30.25 -18.22
N GLU A 154 29.06 30.64 -17.39
CA GLU A 154 28.34 31.92 -17.52
C GLU A 154 28.39 32.76 -16.23
N HIS A 155 29.48 32.68 -15.47
CA HIS A 155 29.85 33.65 -14.42
C HIS A 155 31.38 33.79 -14.29
N SER A 156 32.03 34.25 -15.36
CA SER A 156 33.29 35.00 -15.27
C SER A 156 33.25 36.23 -16.18
#